data_AF-A0A8B3L9N6-F1
#
_entry.id   AF-A0A8B3L9N6-F1
#
_cell.length_a   1.000
_cell.length_b   1.000
_cell.length_c   1.000
_cell.angle_alpha   90.00
_cell.angle_beta   90.00
_cell.angle_gamma   90.00
#
_symmetry.space_group_name_H-M   'P 1'
#
loop_
_entity.id
_entity.type
_entity.pdbx_description
1 polymer ?
#
loop_
_entity_poly.entity_id
_entity_poly.type
_entity_poly.pdbx_seq_one_letter_code
_entity_poly.pdbx_strand_id
1 'polypeptide(L)'
;MVQVTLWGSLSAAAGGKDKLDIEAKDIRELFRKLAEQHPAFEPLLDRGIAVAIDGTIYRDTWSKELPPGAEIFLLPRLTGG
;
A
#
# COMPACT_ATOMS: atom_id res chain seq x y z
N MET A 1 -8.68 1.63 11.70
CA MET A 1 -7.39 2.22 11.31
C MET A 1 -6.38 1.11 11.10
N VAL A 2 -5.58 1.21 10.03
CA VAL A 2 -4.49 0.29 9.72
C VAL A 2 -3.22 1.09 9.49
N GLN A 3 -2.08 0.55 9.92
CA GLN A 3 -0.79 1.22 9.78
C GLN A 3 -0.15 0.77 8.47
N VAL A 4 0.00 1.70 7.54
CA VAL A 4 0.61 1.47 6.22
C VAL A 4 2.05 1.95 6.27
N THR A 5 2.97 1.01 6.10
CA THR A 5 4.39 1.26 5.97
C THR A 5 4.78 1.22 4.50
N LEU A 6 5.35 2.31 4.02
CA LEU A 6 5.74 2.51 2.63
C LEU A 6 7.24 2.27 2.49
N TRP A 7 7.64 1.41 1.55
CA TRP A 7 9.05 1.10 1.33
C TRP A 7 9.64 1.76 0.08
N GLY A 8 10.89 2.20 0.20
CA GLY A 8 11.67 2.75 -0.90
C GLY A 8 10.97 3.92 -1.61
N SER A 9 10.71 3.76 -2.90
CA SER A 9 10.11 4.80 -3.74
C SER A 9 8.67 5.19 -3.36
N LEU A 10 7.96 4.34 -2.61
CA LEU A 10 6.58 4.63 -2.17
C LEU A 10 6.54 5.70 -1.07
N SER A 11 7.53 5.76 -0.18
CA SER A 11 7.56 6.80 0.86
C SER A 11 7.77 8.18 0.24
N ALA A 12 8.57 8.27 -0.83
CA ALA A 12 8.73 9.50 -1.61
C ALA A 12 7.41 9.96 -2.24
N ALA A 13 6.58 9.02 -2.74
CA ALA A 13 5.25 9.32 -3.28
C ALA A 13 4.28 9.83 -2.20
N ALA A 14 4.45 9.41 -0.95
CA ALA A 14 3.72 9.93 0.21
C ALA A 14 4.31 11.23 0.80
N GLY A 15 5.19 11.92 0.06
CA GLY A 15 5.80 13.16 0.51
C GLY A 15 6.92 12.95 1.55
N GLY A 16 7.60 11.82 1.51
CA GLY A 16 8.70 11.47 2.42
C GLY A 16 8.25 10.84 3.74
N LYS A 17 6.97 10.45 3.86
CA LYS A 17 6.46 9.69 5.00
C LYS A 17 6.52 8.20 4.71
N ASP A 18 7.18 7.45 5.57
CA ASP A 18 7.29 5.99 5.49
C ASP A 18 6.19 5.28 6.29
N LYS A 19 5.49 5.97 7.21
CA LYS A 19 4.33 5.43 7.93
C LYS A 19 3.12 6.35 7.79
N LEU A 20 1.98 5.76 7.47
CA LEU A 20 0.70 6.43 7.33
C LEU A 20 -0.39 5.62 8.03
N ASP A 21 -1.23 6.30 8.81
CA ASP A 21 -2.44 5.71 9.36
C ASP A 21 -3.60 5.97 8.41
N ILE A 22 -4.10 4.91 7.77
CA ILE A 22 -5.21 5.00 6.83
C ILE A 22 -6.34 4.15 7.37
N GLU A 23 -7.56 4.68 7.27
CA GLU A 23 -8.75 3.89 7.54
C GLU A 23 -9.23 3.28 6.23
N ALA A 24 -9.14 1.97 6.09
CA ALA A 24 -9.63 1.22 4.94
C ALA A 24 -10.16 -0.13 5.41
N LYS A 25 -11.20 -0.64 4.72
CA LYS A 25 -11.79 -1.95 5.00
C LYS A 25 -11.12 -3.07 4.23
N ASP A 26 -10.60 -2.75 3.05
CA ASP A 26 -9.97 -3.68 2.12
C ASP A 26 -8.88 -2.98 1.32
N ILE A 27 -8.04 -3.78 0.65
CA ILE A 27 -6.89 -3.26 -0.09
C ILE A 27 -7.33 -2.32 -1.23
N ARG A 28 -8.48 -2.56 -1.87
CA ARG A 28 -9.03 -1.66 -2.88
C ARG A 28 -9.37 -0.29 -2.30
N GLU A 29 -10.06 -0.24 -1.17
CA GLU A 29 -10.38 1.02 -0.50
C GLU A 29 -9.10 1.75 -0.05
N LEU A 30 -8.11 1.01 0.44
CA LEU A 30 -6.79 1.55 0.82
C LEU A 30 -6.12 2.26 -0.37
N PHE A 31 -6.01 1.59 -1.50
CA PHE A 31 -5.37 2.15 -2.69
C PHE A 31 -6.13 3.32 -3.26
N ARG A 32 -7.46 3.27 -3.25
CA ARG A 32 -8.29 4.39 -3.68
C ARG A 32 -8.02 5.62 -2.81
N LYS A 33 -8.04 5.47 -1.48
CA LYS A 33 -7.72 6.57 -0.55
C LYS A 33 -6.29 7.09 -0.70
N LEU A 34 -5.33 6.19 -0.92
CA LEU A 34 -3.93 6.56 -1.19
C LEU A 34 -3.80 7.37 -2.49
N ALA A 35 -4.43 6.94 -3.58
CA ALA A 35 -4.41 7.66 -4.85
C ALA A 35 -5.12 9.02 -4.75
N GLU A 36 -6.25 9.09 -4.02
CA GLU A 36 -6.97 10.35 -3.78
C GLU A 36 -6.15 11.35 -2.95
N GLN A 37 -5.41 10.88 -1.94
CA GLN A 37 -4.53 11.75 -1.12
C GLN A 37 -3.20 12.07 -1.80
N HIS A 38 -2.68 11.13 -2.57
CA HIS A 38 -1.36 11.17 -3.18
C HIS A 38 -1.44 10.66 -4.63
N PRO A 39 -1.68 11.54 -5.62
CA PRO A 39 -1.75 11.14 -7.03
C PRO A 39 -0.45 10.52 -7.55
N ALA A 40 0.68 10.71 -6.85
CA ALA A 40 1.94 10.02 -7.11
C ALA A 40 1.85 8.48 -6.97
N PHE A 41 0.82 7.95 -6.29
CA PHE A 41 0.58 6.51 -6.18
C PHE A 41 -0.09 5.90 -7.42
N GLU A 42 -0.82 6.67 -8.23
CA GLU A 42 -1.45 6.17 -9.47
C GLU A 42 -0.46 5.42 -10.39
N PRO A 43 0.70 6.02 -10.77
CA PRO A 43 1.66 5.31 -11.60
C PRO A 43 2.35 4.13 -10.89
N LEU A 44 2.36 4.10 -9.56
CA LEU A 44 2.93 2.98 -8.80
C LEU A 44 1.96 1.80 -8.76
N LEU A 45 0.66 2.09 -8.60
CA LEU A 45 -0.43 1.13 -8.68
C LEU A 45 -0.47 0.46 -10.06
N ASP A 46 -0.33 1.25 -11.13
CA ASP A 46 -0.30 0.75 -12.51
C ASP A 46 0.89 -0.19 -12.77
N ARG A 47 2.07 0.12 -12.21
CA ARG A 47 3.26 -0.75 -12.27
C ARG A 47 3.12 -2.05 -11.45
N GLY A 48 2.15 -2.10 -10.55
CA GLY A 48 1.92 -3.20 -9.61
C GLY A 48 2.68 -3.02 -8.30
N ILE A 49 1.94 -3.06 -7.19
CA ILE A 49 2.45 -2.93 -5.83
C ILE A 49 2.20 -4.26 -5.11
N ALA A 50 3.19 -4.82 -4.43
CA ALA A 50 2.96 -5.93 -3.52
C ALA A 50 2.53 -5.40 -2.14
N VAL A 51 1.50 -5.99 -1.56
CA VAL A 51 0.94 -5.59 -0.27
C VAL A 51 1.21 -6.69 0.73
N ALA A 52 2.02 -6.47 1.75
CA ALA A 52 2.16 -7.40 2.85
C ALA A 52 1.19 -7.01 3.97
N ILE A 53 0.45 -7.98 4.52
CA ILE A 53 -0.43 -7.79 5.67
C ILE A 53 0.01 -8.81 6.71
N ASP A 54 0.43 -8.35 7.89
CA ASP A 54 0.92 -9.21 8.99
C ASP A 54 1.96 -10.24 8.52
N GLY A 55 2.88 -9.81 7.64
CA GLY A 55 3.93 -10.66 7.06
C GLY A 55 3.51 -11.53 5.88
N THR A 56 2.23 -11.54 5.50
CA THR A 56 1.74 -12.26 4.31
C THR A 56 1.70 -11.35 3.09
N ILE A 57 2.43 -11.68 2.02
CA ILE A 57 2.51 -10.86 0.79
C ILE A 57 1.39 -11.25 -0.20
N TYR A 58 0.63 -10.24 -0.63
CA TYR A 58 -0.41 -10.31 -1.64
C TYR A 58 0.01 -9.49 -2.87
N ARG A 59 -0.12 -10.08 -4.05
CA ARG A 59 0.29 -9.45 -5.33
C ARG A 59 -0.86 -9.21 -6.30
N ASP A 60 -1.93 -9.99 -6.17
CA ASP A 60 -3.09 -9.96 -7.08
C ASP A 60 -4.42 -10.11 -6.34
N THR A 61 -4.40 -10.03 -4.99
CA THR A 61 -5.58 -10.27 -4.15
C THR A 61 -6.06 -8.98 -3.50
N TRP A 62 -6.72 -8.14 -4.29
CA TRP A 62 -7.20 -6.82 -3.82
C TRP A 62 -8.51 -6.86 -3.01
N SER A 63 -9.25 -7.97 -3.09
CA SER A 63 -10.49 -8.19 -2.33
C SER A 63 -10.26 -8.72 -0.92
N LYS A 64 -9.02 -8.73 -0.43
CA LYS A 64 -8.72 -9.12 0.94
C LYS A 64 -9.09 -7.99 1.89
N GLU A 65 -9.87 -8.31 2.90
CA GLU A 65 -10.17 -7.40 4.00
C GLU A 65 -8.92 -7.11 4.82
N LEU A 66 -8.77 -5.85 5.22
CA LEU A 66 -7.69 -5.36 6.05
C LEU A 66 -8.13 -5.45 7.52
N PRO A 67 -7.51 -6.31 8.34
CA PRO A 67 -7.86 -6.40 9.75
C PRO A 67 -7.58 -5.06 10.45
N PRO A 68 -8.47 -4.57 11.32
CA PRO A 68 -8.20 -3.37 12.11
C PRO A 68 -6.99 -3.61 13.01
N GLY A 69 -6.01 -2.70 12.97
CA GLY A 69 -4.76 -2.81 13.72
C GLY A 69 -3.69 -3.70 13.06
N ALA A 70 -3.93 -4.24 11.87
CA ALA A 70 -2.89 -4.95 11.12
C ALA A 70 -1.81 -4.00 10.61
N GLU A 71 -0.58 -4.52 10.55
CA GLU A 71 0.54 -3.84 9.89
C GLU A 71 0.58 -4.17 8.41
N ILE A 72 0.46 -3.14 7.58
CA ILE A 72 0.46 -3.25 6.12
C ILE A 72 1.78 -2.71 5.61
N PHE A 73 2.46 -3.44 4.73
CA PHE A 73 3.65 -2.98 4.04
C PHE A 73 3.39 -2.90 2.55
N LEU A 74 3.59 -1.72 1.96
CA LEU A 74 3.55 -1.54 0.52
C LEU A 74 4.97 -1.62 -0.04
N LEU A 75 5.14 -2.53 -0.99
CA LEU A 75 6.40 -2.86 -1.62
C LEU A 75 6.23 -2.60 -3.12
N PRO A 76 7.09 -1.79 -3.76
CA PRO A 76 7.04 -1.69 -5.21
C PRO A 76 7.35 -3.06 -5.81
N ARG A 77 6.78 -3.41 -6.97
CA ARG A 77 7.22 -4.59 -7.69
C ARG A 77 8.74 -4.50 -7.89
N LEU A 78 9.46 -5.42 -7.27
CA LEU A 78 10.83 -5.69 -7.65
C LEU A 78 10.74 -6.44 -8.97
N THR A 79 11.01 -5.74 -10.08
CA THR A 79 11.37 -6.40 -11.33
C THR A 79 12.66 -7.15 -11.06
N GLY A 80 12.54 -8.41 -10.61
CA GLY A 80 13.65 -9.35 -10.67
C GLY A 80 14.07 -9.45 -12.14
N GLY A 81 15.38 -9.34 -12.37
CA GLY A 81 16.00 -9.20 -13.70
C GLY A 81 15.70 -10.34 -14.67
#